data_AF-A0A9P1AZL7-F1
#
_entry.id   AF-A0A9P1AZL7-F1
#
_cell.length_a   1.000
_cell.length_b   1.000
_cell.length_c   1.000
_cell.angle_alpha   90.00
_cell.angle_beta   90.00
_cell.angle_gamma   90.00
#
_symmetry.space_group_name_H-M   'P 1'
#
loop_
_entity.id
_entity.type
_entity.pdbx_description
1 polymer ?
#
loop_
_entity_poly.entity_id
_entity_poly.type
_entity_poly.pdbx_seq_one_letter_code
_entity_poly.pdbx_strand_id
1 'polypeptide(L)'
;MYANALHCDTMWGKGKRSLQNACMDYRFLFVHVPTSVRVSGSRHEIEMGEPEPTKFSFALECKRNTEDPGTMVYFTDRKIVKKILYIRCFLEDNYPNWETEETIVAKPHLSIYPAYLIEFVVNHLHYVSPNDDEENGGSMENYRETDAFTLDELRPLVEAAIFLNVPNVRDAIGFVIKQRFKDKPMIDLIRYLGF
;
A
#
# COMPACT_ATOMS: atom_id res chain seq x y z
N MET A 1 -2.72 -22.09 42.25
CA MET A 1 -1.38 -21.84 42.81
C MET A 1 -0.47 -21.43 41.67
N TYR A 2 0.17 -20.28 41.84
CA TYR A 2 1.07 -19.60 40.92
C TYR A 2 2.42 -20.31 40.73
N ALA A 3 3.17 -19.79 39.74
CA ALA A 3 4.64 -19.80 39.58
C ALA A 3 5.22 -20.97 38.74
N ASN A 4 6.10 -20.79 37.75
CA ASN A 4 6.99 -19.65 37.46
C ASN A 4 7.32 -19.50 35.97
N ALA A 5 7.51 -18.23 35.60
CA ALA A 5 8.06 -17.71 34.36
C ALA A 5 9.61 -17.66 34.38
N LEU A 6 10.16 -17.13 33.27
CA LEU A 6 11.57 -16.87 32.90
C LEU A 6 12.21 -18.04 32.15
N HIS A 7 12.75 -17.88 30.94
CA HIS A 7 13.65 -16.81 30.51
C HIS A 7 13.68 -16.75 28.97
N CYS A 8 13.35 -15.60 28.36
CA CYS A 8 13.67 -15.33 26.96
C CYS A 8 13.83 -13.82 26.74
N ASP A 9 14.78 -13.23 27.47
CA ASP A 9 15.31 -11.90 27.19
C ASP A 9 16.71 -12.06 26.64
N THR A 10 16.89 -11.71 25.36
CA THR A 10 18.05 -11.01 24.76
C THR A 10 18.08 -11.31 23.27
N MET A 11 17.60 -10.37 22.44
CA MET A 11 18.15 -9.99 21.11
C MET A 11 17.23 -8.94 20.45
N TRP A 12 16.93 -7.84 21.16
CA TRP A 12 16.40 -6.63 20.53
C TRP A 12 17.16 -5.44 21.09
N GLY A 13 18.35 -5.21 20.52
CA GLY A 13 19.25 -4.17 20.98
C GLY A 13 20.27 -3.83 19.91
N LYS A 14 19.83 -3.09 18.89
CA LYS A 14 20.53 -1.99 18.18
C LYS A 14 19.94 -1.84 16.77
N GLY A 15 19.33 -0.69 16.50
CA GLY A 15 18.94 -0.32 15.13
C GLY A 15 17.57 0.32 14.94
N LYS A 16 16.96 0.95 15.96
CA LYS A 16 15.88 1.92 15.69
C LYS A 16 16.49 3.17 15.03
N ARG A 17 16.75 3.12 13.73
CA ARG A 17 16.71 4.33 12.90
C ARG A 17 15.28 4.48 12.43
N SER A 18 14.69 5.60 12.82
CA SER A 18 13.32 5.99 12.56
C SER A 18 13.01 5.96 11.05
N LEU A 19 12.10 5.07 10.65
CA LEU A 19 11.39 5.13 9.37
C LEU A 19 10.56 6.42 9.20
N GLN A 20 10.49 7.29 10.22
CA GLN A 20 9.81 8.58 10.16
C GLN A 20 10.52 9.65 9.31
N ASN A 21 11.78 9.45 8.91
CA ASN A 21 12.55 10.51 8.22
C ASN A 21 12.72 10.30 6.70
N ALA A 22 12.14 9.25 6.11
CA ALA A 22 12.19 9.02 4.66
C ALA A 22 10.90 9.43 3.92
N CYS A 23 9.82 9.76 4.65
CA CYS A 23 8.60 10.31 4.05
C CYS A 23 8.56 11.83 4.26
N MET A 24 9.20 12.58 3.36
CA MET A 24 8.83 13.98 3.14
C MET A 24 8.19 14.13 1.77
N ASP A 25 7.01 14.76 1.78
CA ASP A 25 6.26 15.37 0.69
C ASP A 25 5.39 14.52 -0.26
N TYR A 26 4.58 13.63 0.31
CA TYR A 26 3.20 13.45 -0.18
C TYR A 26 2.21 13.49 0.99
N ARG A 27 1.55 14.63 1.18
CA ARG A 27 0.43 14.78 2.11
C ARG A 27 -0.78 14.03 1.54
N PHE A 28 -0.91 12.75 1.85
CA PHE A 28 -2.21 12.09 1.83
C PHE A 28 -2.98 12.59 3.05
N LEU A 29 -4.04 13.36 2.81
CA LEU A 29 -4.99 13.80 3.83
C LEU A 29 -5.72 12.57 4.39
N PHE A 30 -5.19 12.00 5.47
CA PHE A 30 -5.98 11.16 6.37
C PHE A 30 -7.03 12.07 7.02
N VAL A 31 -8.24 12.09 6.47
CA VAL A 31 -9.33 12.90 7.02
C VAL A 31 -9.81 12.23 8.31
N HIS A 32 -9.38 12.77 9.44
CA HIS A 32 -10.10 12.64 10.69
C HIS A 32 -11.36 13.50 10.56
N VAL A 33 -12.53 12.90 10.39
CA VAL A 33 -13.80 13.63 10.20
C VAL A 33 -14.23 14.23 11.54
N PRO A 34 -14.25 15.57 11.74
CA PRO A 34 -14.86 16.15 12.92
C PRO A 34 -16.35 16.37 12.63
N THR A 35 -17.19 15.85 13.51
CA THR A 35 -18.63 16.11 13.54
C THR A 35 -18.89 17.55 14.01
N SER A 36 -19.41 18.44 13.16
CA SER A 36 -20.33 19.51 13.60
C SER A 36 -20.93 20.30 12.43
N VAL A 37 -22.26 20.46 12.49
CA VAL A 37 -23.14 21.30 11.65
C VAL A 37 -22.95 22.80 11.96
N ARG A 38 -23.06 23.68 10.95
CA ARG A 38 -23.64 25.03 11.10
C ARG A 38 -24.40 25.46 9.84
N VAL A 39 -25.60 25.99 10.03
CA VAL A 39 -26.50 26.57 9.02
C VAL A 39 -26.46 28.10 9.11
N SER A 40 -26.39 28.77 7.96
CA SER A 40 -26.69 30.20 7.70
C SER A 40 -26.31 30.42 6.23
N GLY A 41 -27.16 30.75 5.24
CA GLY A 41 -28.28 31.67 5.18
C GLY A 41 -27.98 32.67 4.06
N SER A 42 -28.92 32.83 3.09
CA SER A 42 -29.02 33.86 2.03
C SER A 42 -28.67 33.45 0.58
N ARG A 43 -29.68 33.61 -0.31
CA ARG A 43 -29.62 33.62 -1.79
C ARG A 43 -28.41 34.38 -2.34
N HIS A 44 -27.77 33.87 -3.40
CA HIS A 44 -27.50 34.55 -4.69
C HIS A 44 -26.89 33.57 -5.70
N GLU A 45 -27.26 33.75 -6.97
CA GLU A 45 -26.61 33.29 -8.22
C GLU A 45 -26.35 31.78 -8.40
N ILE A 46 -27.07 31.17 -9.35
CA ILE A 46 -26.70 29.85 -9.90
C ILE A 46 -25.53 30.08 -10.86
N GLU A 47 -24.33 30.25 -10.31
CA GLU A 47 -23.14 29.82 -11.03
C GLU A 47 -23.30 28.32 -11.27
N MET A 48 -23.14 27.86 -12.52
CA MET A 48 -22.91 26.43 -12.77
C MET A 48 -21.53 26.11 -12.19
N GLY A 49 -21.50 25.92 -10.86
CA GLY A 49 -20.33 25.45 -10.15
C GLY A 49 -19.83 24.19 -10.84
N GLU A 50 -18.51 24.06 -10.92
CA GLU A 50 -17.88 22.79 -11.24
C GLU A 50 -18.59 21.71 -10.42
N PRO A 51 -19.01 20.57 -11.03
CA PRO A 51 -19.75 19.55 -10.31
C PRO A 51 -18.96 19.20 -9.05
N GLU A 52 -19.61 19.31 -7.88
CA GLU A 52 -18.96 18.97 -6.62
C GLU A 52 -18.31 17.59 -6.74
N PRO A 53 -17.06 17.42 -6.26
CA PRO A 53 -16.37 16.15 -6.40
C PRO A 53 -17.22 15.05 -5.75
N THR A 54 -17.70 14.11 -6.58
CA THR A 54 -18.55 13.01 -6.12
C THR A 54 -17.81 12.21 -5.06
N LYS A 55 -18.44 11.98 -3.90
CA LYS A 55 -17.82 11.27 -2.78
C LYS A 55 -17.49 9.83 -3.17
N PHE A 56 -16.27 9.40 -2.87
CA PHE A 56 -15.83 8.01 -3.06
C PHE A 56 -15.09 7.50 -1.85
N SER A 57 -15.38 6.27 -1.45
CA SER A 57 -14.63 5.58 -0.40
C SER A 57 -14.68 4.07 -0.60
N PHE A 58 -13.50 3.47 -0.60
CA PHE A 58 -13.29 2.03 -0.51
C PHE A 58 -12.32 1.74 0.64
N ALA A 59 -12.50 0.63 1.35
CA ALA A 59 -11.64 0.28 2.48
C ALA A 59 -11.16 -1.17 2.37
N LEU A 60 -9.88 -1.38 2.68
CA LEU A 60 -9.33 -2.70 2.95
C LEU A 60 -9.18 -2.89 4.46
N GLU A 61 -9.68 -4.00 4.98
CA GLU A 61 -9.42 -4.46 6.34
C GLU A 61 -8.22 -5.41 6.30
N CYS A 62 -7.06 -4.90 6.69
CA CYS A 62 -5.78 -5.59 6.63
C CYS A 62 -5.52 -6.37 7.91
N LYS A 63 -5.41 -7.71 7.81
CA LYS A 63 -5.14 -8.58 8.95
C LYS A 63 -3.84 -9.34 8.76
N ARG A 64 -3.06 -9.49 9.84
CA ARG A 64 -1.89 -10.38 9.85
C ARG A 64 -2.28 -11.85 10.04
N ASN A 65 -3.35 -12.10 10.79
CA ASN A 65 -3.93 -13.42 11.02
C ASN A 65 -5.42 -13.29 11.37
N THR A 66 -6.12 -14.40 11.56
CA THR A 66 -7.57 -14.41 11.86
C THR A 66 -7.94 -13.80 13.21
N GLU A 67 -6.98 -13.62 14.11
CA GLU A 67 -7.16 -13.10 15.47
C GLU A 67 -6.87 -11.59 15.57
N ASP A 68 -6.21 -11.02 14.54
CA ASP A 68 -5.90 -9.61 14.45
C ASP A 68 -7.18 -8.79 14.28
N PRO A 69 -7.44 -7.77 15.13
CA PRO A 69 -8.60 -6.88 14.96
C PRO A 69 -8.62 -6.17 13.60
N GLY A 70 -7.50 -6.15 12.89
CA GLY A 70 -7.39 -5.61 11.54
C GLY A 70 -7.19 -4.11 11.53
N THR A 71 -6.37 -3.65 10.59
CA THR A 71 -6.12 -2.21 10.35
C THR A 71 -6.79 -1.80 9.05
N MET A 72 -7.52 -0.69 9.07
CA MET A 72 -8.23 -0.18 7.89
C MET A 72 -7.31 0.68 7.03
N VAL A 73 -7.27 0.41 5.72
CA VAL A 73 -6.65 1.26 4.70
C VAL A 73 -7.74 1.81 3.80
N TYR A 74 -7.88 3.13 3.76
CA TYR A 74 -8.93 3.82 3.00
C TYR A 74 -8.41 4.37 1.68
N PHE A 75 -9.21 4.20 0.63
CA PHE A 75 -9.00 4.72 -0.71
C PHE A 75 -10.10 5.73 -1.01
N THR A 76 -9.74 6.99 -1.17
CA THR A 76 -10.66 8.09 -1.49
C THR A 76 -10.40 8.70 -2.87
N ASP A 77 -9.23 8.43 -3.46
CA ASP A 77 -8.88 8.88 -4.81
C ASP A 77 -9.14 7.79 -5.85
N ARG A 78 -10.11 8.03 -6.74
CA ARG A 78 -10.42 7.15 -7.86
C ARG A 78 -9.23 6.94 -8.78
N LYS A 79 -8.35 7.93 -8.96
CA LYS A 79 -7.16 7.81 -9.82
C LYS A 79 -6.18 6.77 -9.28
N ILE A 80 -6.05 6.67 -7.96
CA ILE A 80 -5.25 5.64 -7.29
C ILE A 80 -5.92 4.27 -7.49
N VAL A 81 -7.22 4.18 -7.22
CA VAL A 81 -7.98 2.93 -7.35
C VAL A 81 -7.93 2.37 -8.78
N LYS A 82 -8.01 3.22 -9.80
CA LYS A 82 -7.89 2.80 -11.22
C LYS A 82 -6.56 2.11 -11.55
N LYS A 83 -5.50 2.42 -10.79
CA LYS A 83 -4.17 1.79 -10.95
C LYS A 83 -4.04 0.46 -10.21
N ILE A 84 -4.96 0.16 -9.30
CA ILE A 84 -4.94 -1.06 -8.49
C ILE A 84 -5.98 -2.02 -9.06
N LEU A 85 -5.53 -2.89 -9.95
CA LEU A 85 -6.42 -3.74 -10.76
C LEU A 85 -7.34 -4.62 -9.89
N TYR A 86 -6.84 -5.11 -8.76
CA TYR A 86 -7.65 -5.87 -7.81
C TYR A 86 -8.89 -5.10 -7.32
N ILE A 87 -8.70 -3.86 -6.85
CA ILE A 87 -9.80 -3.02 -6.35
C ILE A 87 -10.70 -2.61 -7.50
N ARG A 88 -10.12 -2.27 -8.66
CA ARG A 88 -10.87 -1.87 -9.86
C ARG A 88 -11.85 -2.96 -10.29
N CYS A 89 -11.39 -4.21 -10.44
CA CYS A 89 -12.26 -5.33 -10.82
C CYS A 89 -13.38 -5.54 -9.79
N PHE A 90 -13.07 -5.49 -8.49
CA PHE A 90 -14.09 -5.59 -7.45
C PHE A 90 -15.17 -4.51 -7.60
N LEU A 91 -14.79 -3.27 -7.88
CA LEU A 91 -15.73 -2.16 -8.06
C LEU A 91 -16.52 -2.28 -9.37
N GLU A 92 -15.89 -2.68 -10.46
CA GLU A 92 -16.57 -2.92 -11.75
C GLU A 92 -17.68 -3.98 -11.62
N ASP A 93 -17.44 -5.05 -10.86
CA ASP A 93 -18.39 -6.15 -10.67
C ASP A 93 -19.55 -5.79 -9.73
N ASN A 94 -19.32 -4.95 -8.72
CA ASN A 94 -20.28 -4.69 -7.64
C ASN A 94 -20.91 -3.30 -7.67
N TYR A 95 -20.27 -2.34 -8.37
CA TYR A 95 -20.64 -0.92 -8.40
C TYR A 95 -20.41 -0.34 -9.81
N PRO A 96 -21.23 -0.69 -10.83
CA PRO A 96 -20.95 -0.37 -12.23
C PRO A 96 -20.67 1.10 -12.57
N ASN A 97 -21.25 2.04 -11.80
CA ASN A 97 -21.10 3.48 -12.01
C ASN A 97 -20.11 4.15 -11.04
N TRP A 98 -19.24 3.39 -10.36
CA TRP A 98 -18.36 3.90 -9.31
C TRP A 98 -17.42 5.03 -9.75
N GLU A 99 -17.14 5.12 -11.06
CA GLU A 99 -16.29 6.15 -11.62
C GLU A 99 -16.96 7.53 -11.69
N THR A 100 -18.28 7.55 -11.87
CA THR A 100 -19.04 8.77 -12.18
C THR A 100 -19.99 9.17 -11.06
N GLU A 101 -20.49 8.22 -10.28
CA GLU A 101 -21.44 8.45 -9.19
C GLU A 101 -20.75 8.45 -7.82
N GLU A 102 -21.45 8.99 -6.81
CA GLU A 102 -21.02 8.81 -5.43
C GLU A 102 -21.03 7.32 -5.07
N THR A 103 -19.95 6.83 -4.48
CA THR A 103 -19.81 5.40 -4.15
C THR A 103 -19.08 5.24 -2.84
N ILE A 104 -19.80 4.81 -1.82
CA ILE A 104 -19.26 4.48 -0.50
C ILE A 104 -19.44 2.98 -0.30
N VAL A 105 -18.34 2.23 -0.35
CA VAL A 105 -18.36 0.79 -0.12
C VAL A 105 -18.49 0.55 1.38
N ALA A 106 -19.70 0.19 1.81
CA ALA A 106 -20.05 0.10 3.23
C ALA A 106 -19.30 -1.01 3.98
N LYS A 107 -18.97 -2.11 3.30
CA LYS A 107 -18.25 -3.24 3.91
C LYS A 107 -16.80 -3.25 3.42
N PRO A 108 -15.80 -3.10 4.33
CA PRO A 108 -14.41 -3.24 3.97
C PRO A 108 -14.12 -4.61 3.33
N HIS A 109 -13.26 -4.63 2.32
CA HIS A 109 -12.79 -5.88 1.75
C HIS A 109 -11.62 -6.41 2.58
N LEU A 110 -11.64 -7.70 2.91
CA LEU A 110 -10.56 -8.33 3.68
C LEU A 110 -9.27 -8.42 2.85
N SER A 111 -8.16 -8.05 3.46
CA SER A 111 -6.81 -8.30 2.99
C SER A 111 -6.07 -9.18 3.99
N ILE A 112 -5.39 -10.20 3.49
CA ILE A 112 -4.53 -11.10 4.28
C ILE A 112 -3.14 -10.50 4.56
N TYR A 113 -2.88 -9.28 4.07
CA TYR A 113 -1.62 -8.59 4.26
C TYR A 113 -1.77 -7.47 5.29
N PRO A 114 -0.78 -7.26 6.17
CA PRO A 114 -0.70 -6.09 7.05
C PRO A 114 -0.80 -4.76 6.30
N ALA A 115 -1.40 -3.75 6.95
CA ALA A 115 -1.63 -2.44 6.35
C ALA A 115 -0.35 -1.77 5.81
N TYR A 116 0.78 -1.88 6.53
CA TYR A 116 2.03 -1.25 6.11
C TYR A 116 2.56 -1.76 4.75
N LEU A 117 2.25 -3.02 4.38
CA LEU A 117 2.62 -3.56 3.07
C LEU A 117 1.72 -3.00 1.97
N ILE A 118 0.41 -2.90 2.24
CA ILE A 118 -0.56 -2.29 1.32
C ILE A 118 -0.20 -0.83 1.10
N GLU A 119 0.04 -0.08 2.17
CA GLU A 119 0.46 1.33 2.11
C GLU A 119 1.75 1.51 1.32
N PHE A 120 2.74 0.62 1.51
CA PHE A 120 3.96 0.67 0.73
C PHE A 120 3.66 0.54 -0.77
N VAL A 121 2.89 -0.47 -1.19
CA VAL A 121 2.57 -0.67 -2.61
C VAL A 121 1.83 0.55 -3.20
N VAL A 122 0.86 1.08 -2.45
CA VAL A 122 0.05 2.23 -2.90
C VAL A 122 0.89 3.51 -3.02
N ASN A 123 1.81 3.74 -2.08
CA ASN A 123 2.69 4.92 -2.11
C ASN A 123 3.70 4.87 -3.27
N HIS A 124 4.00 3.69 -3.80
CA HIS A 124 4.99 3.49 -4.85
C HIS A 124 4.39 3.17 -6.23
N LEU A 125 3.09 3.45 -6.44
CA LEU A 125 2.43 3.32 -7.76
C LEU A 125 3.09 4.14 -8.89
N HIS A 126 4.00 5.06 -8.56
CA HIS A 126 4.75 5.89 -9.49
C HIS A 126 6.01 5.22 -10.03
N TYR A 127 6.45 4.08 -9.48
CA TYR A 127 7.61 3.36 -9.98
C TYR A 127 7.45 3.02 -11.47
N VAL A 128 8.54 3.19 -12.21
CA VAL A 128 8.67 2.72 -13.60
C VAL A 128 9.23 1.30 -13.55
N SER A 129 8.63 0.39 -14.31
CA SER A 129 9.12 -0.98 -14.35
C SER A 129 10.54 -0.99 -14.90
N PRO A 130 11.47 -1.75 -14.29
CA PRO A 130 12.81 -1.93 -14.83
C PRO A 130 12.82 -2.58 -16.22
N ASN A 131 11.71 -3.21 -16.61
CA ASN A 131 11.52 -3.78 -17.95
C ASN A 131 11.11 -2.73 -18.99
N ASP A 132 10.57 -1.59 -18.57
CA ASP A 132 9.99 -0.56 -19.45
C ASP A 132 10.93 0.64 -19.68
N ASP A 133 12.03 0.73 -18.93
CA ASP A 133 12.98 1.84 -19.00
C ASP A 133 14.33 1.36 -19.60
N GLU A 134 14.47 1.54 -20.91
CA GLU A 134 15.65 1.10 -21.67
C GLU A 134 16.93 1.90 -21.34
N GLU A 135 16.79 3.11 -20.77
CA GLU A 135 17.90 4.05 -20.58
C GLU A 135 18.39 4.09 -19.11
N ASN A 136 17.48 4.00 -18.14
CA ASN A 136 17.76 4.04 -16.69
C ASN A 136 17.08 2.94 -15.87
N GLY A 137 16.34 2.01 -16.51
CA GLY A 137 15.49 0.99 -15.85
C GLY A 137 16.23 -0.10 -15.08
N GLY A 138 17.52 0.09 -14.85
CA GLY A 138 18.35 -0.86 -14.12
C GLY A 138 19.15 -0.23 -12.99
N SER A 139 18.85 1.00 -12.56
CA SER A 139 19.55 1.59 -11.42
C SER A 139 18.84 1.30 -10.10
N MET A 140 19.58 0.77 -9.12
CA MET A 140 19.12 0.64 -7.73
C MET A 140 18.72 1.98 -7.12
N GLU A 141 19.25 3.09 -7.64
CA GLU A 141 18.93 4.43 -7.15
C GLU A 141 17.48 4.83 -7.39
N ASN A 142 16.83 4.24 -8.39
CA ASN A 142 15.42 4.50 -8.70
C ASN A 142 14.46 3.79 -7.72
N TYR A 143 14.99 2.88 -6.88
CA TYR A 143 14.21 2.02 -5.99
C TYR A 143 14.77 2.05 -4.56
N ARG A 144 15.32 3.19 -4.12
CA ARG A 144 16.01 3.34 -2.82
C ARG A 144 15.13 2.99 -1.62
N GLU A 145 13.84 3.31 -1.66
CA GLU A 145 12.90 2.95 -0.58
C GLU A 145 12.72 1.44 -0.49
N THR A 146 12.71 0.76 -1.64
CA THR A 146 12.66 -0.70 -1.71
C THR A 146 13.98 -1.32 -1.26
N ASP A 147 15.13 -0.74 -1.64
CA ASP A 147 16.44 -1.20 -1.19
C ASP A 147 16.70 -0.95 0.31
N ALA A 148 15.86 -0.19 1.01
CA ALA A 148 15.98 -0.04 2.46
C ALA A 148 15.54 -1.30 3.23
N PHE A 149 14.74 -2.18 2.62
CA PHE A 149 14.22 -3.39 3.27
C PHE A 149 15.23 -4.53 3.25
N THR A 150 15.12 -5.48 4.17
CA THR A 150 15.86 -6.75 4.13
C THR A 150 15.23 -7.74 3.14
N LEU A 151 15.96 -8.81 2.76
CA LEU A 151 15.41 -9.84 1.87
C LEU A 151 14.13 -10.50 2.46
N ASP A 152 14.11 -10.76 3.77
CA ASP A 152 12.95 -11.34 4.45
C ASP A 152 11.73 -10.41 4.43
N GLU A 153 11.95 -9.09 4.42
CA GLU A 153 10.89 -8.09 4.31
C GLU A 153 10.44 -7.85 2.86
N LEU A 154 11.31 -8.06 1.87
CA LEU A 154 10.98 -7.88 0.46
C LEU A 154 10.01 -8.95 -0.06
N ARG A 155 10.06 -10.17 0.50
CA ARG A 155 9.13 -11.25 0.12
C ARG A 155 7.65 -10.92 0.37
N PRO A 156 7.20 -10.60 1.59
CA PRO A 156 5.79 -10.27 1.82
C PRO A 156 5.36 -9.00 1.06
N LEU A 157 6.31 -8.12 0.74
CA LEU A 157 6.08 -6.88 0.00
C LEU A 157 5.84 -7.17 -1.50
N VAL A 158 6.60 -8.08 -2.13
CA VAL A 158 6.29 -8.54 -3.50
C VAL A 158 4.97 -9.31 -3.56
N GLU A 159 4.66 -10.14 -2.56
CA GLU A 159 3.39 -10.86 -2.47
C GLU A 159 2.19 -9.91 -2.34
N ALA A 160 2.31 -8.83 -1.56
CA ALA A 160 1.30 -7.77 -1.47
C ALA A 160 1.12 -7.03 -2.81
N ALA A 161 2.20 -6.74 -3.53
CA ALA A 161 2.14 -6.12 -4.86
C ALA A 161 1.44 -7.03 -5.89
N ILE A 162 1.66 -8.34 -5.81
CA ILE A 162 0.97 -9.35 -6.63
C ILE A 162 -0.52 -9.39 -6.27
N PHE A 163 -0.86 -9.40 -4.98
CA PHE A 163 -2.25 -9.40 -4.51
C PHE A 163 -3.04 -8.19 -5.02
N LEU A 164 -2.47 -6.98 -4.90
CA LEU A 164 -3.07 -5.75 -5.43
C LEU A 164 -3.02 -5.66 -6.96
N ASN A 165 -2.24 -6.54 -7.59
CA ASN A 165 -1.98 -6.58 -9.02
C ASN A 165 -1.42 -5.26 -9.56
N VAL A 166 -0.26 -4.88 -9.01
CA VAL A 166 0.50 -3.66 -9.32
C VAL A 166 1.86 -4.07 -9.91
N PRO A 167 1.94 -4.32 -11.24
CA PRO A 167 3.10 -4.96 -11.86
C PRO A 167 4.37 -4.11 -11.81
N ASN A 168 4.26 -2.80 -11.94
CA ASN A 168 5.40 -1.89 -11.87
C ASN A 168 6.10 -1.94 -10.50
N VAL A 169 5.32 -1.97 -9.41
CA VAL A 169 5.87 -2.11 -8.05
C VAL A 169 6.46 -3.51 -7.86
N ARG A 170 5.74 -4.55 -8.28
CA ARG A 170 6.24 -5.95 -8.24
C ARG A 170 7.59 -6.08 -8.94
N ASP A 171 7.72 -5.52 -10.14
CA ASP A 171 8.92 -5.64 -10.97
C ASP A 171 10.09 -4.87 -10.35
N ALA A 172 9.85 -3.67 -9.80
CA ALA A 172 10.85 -2.91 -9.04
C ALA A 172 11.41 -3.70 -7.84
N ILE A 173 10.53 -4.35 -7.07
CA ILE A 173 10.93 -5.20 -5.94
C ILE A 173 11.73 -6.41 -6.42
N GLY A 174 11.24 -7.08 -7.47
CA GLY A 174 11.94 -8.21 -8.08
C GLY A 174 13.33 -7.84 -8.58
N PHE A 175 13.49 -6.64 -9.13
CA PHE A 175 14.77 -6.10 -9.54
C PHE A 175 15.72 -5.88 -8.35
N VAL A 176 15.26 -5.27 -7.26
CA VAL A 176 16.06 -5.09 -6.03
C VAL A 176 16.52 -6.43 -5.48
N ILE A 177 15.62 -7.42 -5.43
CA ILE A 177 15.97 -8.80 -5.04
C ILE A 177 17.06 -9.34 -5.96
N LYS A 178 16.86 -9.29 -7.28
CA LYS A 178 17.83 -9.79 -8.27
C LYS A 178 19.22 -9.15 -8.11
N GLN A 179 19.29 -7.84 -7.88
CA GLN A 179 20.57 -7.15 -7.68
C GLN A 179 21.32 -7.64 -6.43
N ARG A 180 20.60 -7.94 -5.33
CA ARG A 180 21.21 -8.49 -4.11
C ARG A 180 21.74 -9.91 -4.25
N PHE A 181 21.26 -10.64 -5.25
CA PHE A 181 21.73 -11.97 -5.61
C PHE A 181 22.69 -11.99 -6.80
N LYS A 182 23.04 -10.84 -7.39
CA LYS A 182 23.87 -10.77 -8.60
C LYS A 182 25.22 -11.48 -8.46
N ASP A 183 25.84 -11.38 -7.29
CA ASP A 183 27.14 -11.99 -6.99
C ASP A 183 27.02 -13.28 -6.15
N LYS A 184 25.80 -13.77 -5.94
CA LYS A 184 25.52 -15.00 -5.19
C LYS A 184 25.29 -16.17 -6.16
N PRO A 185 25.62 -17.41 -5.76
CA PRO A 185 25.24 -18.59 -6.50
C PRO A 185 23.73 -18.64 -6.76
N MET A 186 23.33 -19.08 -7.96
CA MET A 186 21.92 -19.23 -8.33
C MET A 186 21.13 -20.10 -7.34
N ILE A 187 21.78 -21.09 -6.71
CA ILE A 187 21.17 -21.94 -5.69
C ILE A 187 20.66 -21.15 -4.48
N ASP A 188 21.29 -20.03 -4.12
CA ASP A 188 20.84 -19.20 -2.99
C ASP A 188 19.57 -18.42 -3.35
N LEU A 189 19.46 -17.97 -4.62
CA LEU A 189 18.22 -17.36 -5.12
C LEU A 189 17.08 -18.38 -5.17
N ILE A 190 17.34 -19.59 -5.67
CA ILE A 190 16.37 -20.69 -5.71
C ILE A 190 15.84 -21.00 -4.31
N ARG A 191 16.75 -21.15 -3.32
CA ARG A 191 16.39 -21.36 -1.91
C ARG A 191 15.57 -20.21 -1.33
N TYR A 192 15.93 -18.96 -1.65
CA TYR A 192 15.18 -17.79 -1.20
C TYR A 192 13.74 -17.77 -1.75
N LEU A 193 13.57 -18.16 -3.02
CA LEU A 193 12.27 -18.29 -3.67
C LEU A 193 11.46 -19.51 -3.17
N GLY A 194 12.09 -20.43 -2.44
CA GLY A 194 11.46 -21.62 -1.89
C GLY A 194 11.35 -22.79 -2.87
N PHE A 195 12.23 -22.85 -3.88
CA PHE A 195 12.37 -23.96 -4.82
C PHE A 195 13.51 -24.92 -4.42
#